data_AF-A0A8B6GSW7-F1
#
_entry.id   AF-A0A8B6GSW7-F1
#
_cell.length_a   1.000
_cell.length_b   1.000
_cell.length_c   1.000
_cell.angle_alpha   90.00
_cell.angle_beta   90.00
_cell.angle_gamma   90.00
#
_symmetry.space_group_name_H-M   'P 1'
#
loop_
_entity.id
_entity.type
_entity.pdbx_description
1 polymer ?
#
loop_
_entity_poly.entity_id
_entity_poly.type
_entity_poly.pdbx_seq_one_letter_code
_entity_poly.pdbx_strand_id
1 'polypeptide(L)'
;MLEYQNSSITFKENKYVAKLPWKPDHPELPTNEYIARRRTQNVIDRLAKDPDMLNLYDKIIKEQEMKDFIEKVPITEIDREHGRIHYIPHHPVKKDSNTTPIRIVYDCSCHGNPDLPSLNDCLSSAPPILNKLTSILTRFRLGKYGITTDIEKAFLQVRLDNDDRDATRFFWLSDSTDPTSELIMYRFKVVLFWSNVFAVYFKTQHY
;
A
#
# COMPACT_ATOMS: atom_id res chain seq x y z
N MET A 1 -8.29 12.23 -15.47
CA MET A 1 -9.01 11.65 -14.30
C MET A 1 -10.26 10.87 -14.72
N LEU A 2 -11.08 11.35 -15.65
CA LEU A 2 -12.12 10.55 -16.32
C LEU A 2 -11.54 9.42 -17.19
N GLU A 3 -10.41 9.66 -17.87
CA GLU A 3 -9.74 8.63 -18.68
C GLU A 3 -9.25 7.43 -17.85
N TYR A 4 -8.63 7.67 -16.69
CA TYR A 4 -8.16 6.61 -15.78
C TYR A 4 -9.30 5.69 -15.30
N GLN A 5 -10.50 6.23 -15.08
CA GLN A 5 -11.66 5.44 -14.66
C GLN A 5 -12.04 4.39 -15.71
N ASN A 6 -12.00 4.77 -16.99
CA ASN A 6 -12.45 3.93 -18.09
C ASN A 6 -11.38 2.93 -18.55
N SER A 7 -10.09 3.24 -18.36
CA SER A 7 -8.98 2.39 -18.83
C SER A 7 -8.30 1.56 -17.76
N SER A 8 -8.42 1.94 -16.49
CA SER A 8 -7.50 1.45 -15.44
C SER A 8 -8.21 0.84 -14.22
N ILE A 9 -9.55 0.85 -14.17
CA ILE A 9 -10.35 0.11 -13.20
C ILE A 9 -11.28 -0.83 -13.96
N THR A 10 -11.25 -2.12 -13.64
CA THR A 10 -12.12 -3.13 -14.23
C THR A 10 -12.84 -3.90 -13.13
N PHE A 11 -14.05 -4.36 -13.40
CA PHE A 11 -14.77 -5.25 -12.50
C PHE A 11 -14.66 -6.68 -13.03
N LYS A 12 -13.99 -7.56 -12.29
CA LYS A 12 -13.77 -8.97 -12.65
C LYS A 12 -13.99 -9.84 -11.42
N GLU A 13 -14.68 -10.97 -11.59
CA GLU A 13 -14.89 -11.97 -10.53
C GLU A 13 -15.45 -11.37 -9.21
N ASN A 14 -16.45 -10.51 -9.32
CA ASN A 14 -17.05 -9.77 -8.19
C ASN A 14 -16.09 -8.86 -7.40
N LYS A 15 -14.94 -8.49 -7.98
CA LYS A 15 -13.97 -7.58 -7.39
C LYS A 15 -13.62 -6.47 -8.36
N TYR A 16 -13.36 -5.28 -7.83
CA TYR A 16 -12.72 -4.22 -8.60
C TYR A 16 -11.22 -4.52 -8.67
N VAL A 17 -10.64 -4.44 -9.85
CA VAL A 17 -9.19 -4.52 -10.10
C VAL A 17 -8.76 -3.19 -10.68
N ALA A 18 -7.73 -2.60 -10.09
CA ALA A 18 -7.22 -1.31 -10.51
C ALA A 18 -5.72 -1.35 -10.76
N LYS A 19 -5.27 -0.62 -11.77
CA LYS A 19 -3.85 -0.36 -12.03
C LYS A 19 -3.34 0.78 -11.16
N LEU A 20 -2.05 0.89 -10.92
CA LEU A 20 -1.48 2.11 -10.33
C LEU A 20 -1.65 3.28 -11.32
N PRO A 21 -1.95 4.50 -10.85
CA PRO A 21 -2.12 5.67 -11.70
C PRO A 21 -0.76 6.28 -12.07
N TRP A 22 0.04 5.52 -12.82
CA TRP A 22 1.30 5.98 -13.40
C TRP A 22 1.12 7.31 -14.14
N LYS A 23 2.01 8.29 -13.92
CA LYS A 23 2.02 9.53 -14.71
C LYS A 23 2.44 9.18 -16.15
N PRO A 24 1.82 9.75 -17.20
CA PRO A 24 2.17 9.41 -18.59
C PRO A 24 3.68 9.50 -18.90
N ASP A 25 4.34 10.53 -18.36
CA ASP A 25 5.77 10.80 -18.57
C ASP A 25 6.61 10.47 -17.32
N HIS A 26 6.20 9.48 -16.54
CA HIS A 26 6.96 9.10 -15.35
C HIS A 26 8.35 8.57 -15.74
N PRO A 27 9.42 8.91 -15.01
CA PRO A 27 10.72 8.28 -15.20
C PRO A 27 10.62 6.78 -14.88
N GLU A 28 11.52 5.98 -15.44
CA GLU A 28 11.62 4.57 -15.07
C GLU A 28 11.79 4.45 -13.55
N LEU A 29 11.01 3.56 -12.92
CA LEU A 29 11.09 3.31 -11.48
C LEU A 29 12.13 2.21 -11.22
N PRO A 30 13.33 2.55 -10.73
CA PRO A 30 14.37 1.57 -10.47
C PRO A 30 14.09 0.81 -9.17
N THR A 31 14.76 -0.32 -8.98
CA THR A 31 14.76 -1.01 -7.69
C THR A 31 15.52 -0.20 -6.63
N ASN A 32 14.98 -0.19 -5.41
CA ASN A 32 15.61 0.38 -4.20
C ASN A 32 15.90 -0.70 -3.15
N GLU A 33 16.04 -1.96 -3.60
CA GLU A 33 16.11 -3.16 -2.74
C GLU A 33 17.10 -3.02 -1.58
N TYR A 34 18.33 -2.59 -1.86
CA TYR A 34 19.38 -2.45 -0.85
C TYR A 34 18.94 -1.54 0.31
N ILE A 35 18.33 -0.40 -0.01
CA ILE A 35 17.84 0.56 0.99
C ILE A 35 16.66 -0.04 1.76
N ALA A 36 15.72 -0.68 1.06
CA ALA A 36 14.56 -1.29 1.68
C ALA A 36 14.95 -2.42 2.65
N ARG A 37 15.85 -3.32 2.23
CA ARG A 37 16.37 -4.40 3.05
C ARG A 37 17.05 -3.87 4.31
N ARG A 38 17.92 -2.85 4.17
CA ARG A 38 18.60 -2.21 5.31
C ARG A 38 17.62 -1.54 6.28
N ARG A 39 16.59 -0.85 5.76
CA ARG A 39 15.55 -0.22 6.61
C ARG A 39 14.71 -1.26 7.34
N THR A 40 14.37 -2.38 6.70
CA THR A 40 13.69 -3.50 7.35
C THR A 40 14.55 -4.10 8.46
N GLN A 41 15.85 -4.32 8.23
CA GLN A 41 16.75 -4.83 9.28
C GLN A 41 16.80 -3.89 10.50
N ASN A 42 16.92 -2.58 10.28
CA ASN A 42 16.90 -1.61 11.38
C ASN A 42 15.59 -1.64 12.18
N VAL A 43 14.46 -1.92 11.51
CA VAL A 43 13.16 -2.09 12.18
C VAL A 43 13.14 -3.36 13.01
N ILE A 44 13.66 -4.47 12.48
CA ILE A 44 13.78 -5.75 13.20
C ILE A 44 14.69 -5.57 14.42
N ASP A 45 15.88 -5.00 14.28
CA ASP A 45 16.83 -4.78 15.38
C ASP A 45 16.24 -3.93 16.50
N ARG A 46 15.36 -2.98 16.14
CA ARG A 46 14.63 -2.15 17.10
C ARG A 46 13.53 -2.95 17.80
N LEU A 47 12.75 -3.73 17.05
CA LEU A 47 11.64 -4.52 17.57
C LEU A 47 12.12 -5.70 18.41
N ALA A 48 13.27 -6.31 18.08
CA ALA A 48 13.85 -7.43 18.81
C ALA A 48 14.19 -7.10 20.28
N LYS A 49 14.30 -5.81 20.63
CA LYS A 49 14.47 -5.35 22.02
C LYS A 49 13.19 -5.50 22.86
N ASP A 50 12.05 -5.69 22.23
CA ASP A 50 10.74 -5.86 22.83
C ASP A 50 9.99 -7.00 22.11
N PRO A 51 10.10 -8.24 22.62
CA PRO A 51 9.52 -9.41 21.98
C PRO A 51 8.00 -9.30 21.77
N ASP A 52 7.27 -8.63 22.66
CA ASP A 52 5.82 -8.43 22.52
C ASP A 52 5.51 -7.52 21.33
N MET A 53 6.31 -6.47 21.14
CA MET A 53 6.18 -5.58 19.98
C MET A 53 6.56 -6.26 18.67
N LEU A 54 7.60 -7.10 18.65
CA LEU A 54 7.96 -7.89 17.47
C LEU A 54 6.83 -8.85 17.09
N ASN A 55 6.29 -9.59 18.08
CA ASN A 55 5.17 -10.50 17.91
C ASN A 55 3.91 -9.77 17.42
N LEU A 56 3.62 -8.58 17.97
CA LEU A 56 2.49 -7.78 17.51
C LEU A 56 2.67 -7.30 16.06
N TYR A 57 3.88 -6.91 15.68
CA TYR A 57 4.19 -6.49 14.32
C TYR A 57 4.00 -7.64 13.31
N ASP A 58 4.53 -8.81 13.65
CA ASP A 58 4.39 -10.02 12.84
C ASP A 58 2.92 -10.45 12.72
N LYS A 59 2.17 -10.38 13.82
CA LYS A 59 0.73 -10.65 13.83
C LYS A 59 -0.02 -9.75 12.84
N ILE A 60 0.31 -8.47 12.77
CA ILE A 60 -0.33 -7.54 11.81
C ILE A 60 -0.04 -7.96 10.36
N ILE A 61 1.20 -8.37 10.04
CA ILE A 61 1.57 -8.85 8.70
C ILE A 61 0.83 -10.16 8.36
N LYS A 62 0.83 -11.13 9.29
CA LYS A 62 0.08 -12.38 9.11
C LYS A 62 -1.42 -12.16 8.94
N GLU A 63 -2.00 -11.19 9.66
CA GLU A 63 -3.40 -10.81 9.46
C GLU A 63 -3.65 -10.19 8.08
N GLN A 64 -2.72 -9.40 7.54
CA GLN A 64 -2.83 -8.86 6.18
C GLN A 64 -2.75 -9.98 5.13
N GLU A 65 -1.85 -10.95 5.32
CA GLU A 65 -1.73 -12.13 4.45
C GLU A 65 -3.00 -13.00 4.51
N MET A 66 -3.49 -13.30 5.72
CA MET A 66 -4.72 -14.06 5.93
C MET A 66 -5.96 -13.39 5.32
N LYS A 67 -6.03 -12.06 5.36
CA LYS A 67 -7.09 -11.27 4.71
C LYS A 67 -6.89 -11.13 3.20
N ASP A 68 -5.86 -11.76 2.66
CA ASP A 68 -5.50 -11.75 1.24
C ASP A 68 -5.19 -10.34 0.71
N PHE A 69 -4.67 -9.45 1.56
CA PHE A 69 -4.25 -8.09 1.18
C PHE A 69 -2.82 -8.08 0.63
N ILE A 70 -2.00 -9.01 1.08
CA ILE A 70 -0.63 -9.23 0.62
C ILE A 70 -0.43 -10.70 0.28
N GLU A 71 0.60 -10.99 -0.50
CA GLU A 71 1.07 -12.35 -0.78
C GLU A 71 2.59 -12.39 -0.75
N LYS A 72 3.16 -13.54 -0.44
CA LYS A 72 4.58 -13.80 -0.66
C LYS A 72 4.88 -13.74 -2.16
N VAL A 73 6.00 -13.12 -2.53
CA VAL A 73 6.49 -13.16 -3.91
C VAL A 73 6.91 -14.60 -4.23
N PRO A 74 6.37 -15.24 -5.29
CA PRO A 74 6.79 -16.58 -5.67
C PRO A 74 8.28 -16.64 -5.97
N ILE A 75 8.94 -17.74 -5.60
CA ILE A 75 10.40 -17.93 -5.83
C ILE A 75 10.76 -17.74 -7.31
N THR A 76 9.89 -18.18 -8.21
CA THR A 76 10.04 -18.03 -9.67
C THR A 76 9.97 -16.58 -10.16
N GLU A 77 9.51 -15.64 -9.32
CA GLU A 77 9.32 -14.22 -9.66
C GLU A 77 10.28 -13.30 -8.88
N ILE A 78 11.17 -13.86 -8.05
CA ILE A 78 12.14 -13.09 -7.27
C ILE A 78 13.11 -12.36 -8.21
N ASP A 79 13.80 -13.13 -9.08
CA ASP A 79 14.83 -12.64 -10.00
C ASP A 79 14.29 -12.31 -11.40
N ARG A 80 13.00 -11.98 -11.47
CA ARG A 80 12.34 -11.55 -12.70
C ARG A 80 13.08 -10.34 -13.28
N GLU A 81 13.73 -10.51 -14.44
CA GLU A 81 14.43 -9.42 -15.13
C GLU A 81 13.48 -8.37 -15.73
N HIS A 82 12.21 -8.73 -15.96
CA HIS A 82 11.29 -7.93 -16.78
C HIS A 82 10.13 -7.34 -15.97
N GLY A 83 10.20 -6.09 -15.50
CA GLY A 83 9.05 -5.41 -14.89
C GLY A 83 9.45 -4.34 -13.89
N ARG A 84 8.48 -3.54 -13.40
CA ARG A 84 8.74 -2.50 -12.41
C ARG A 84 8.80 -3.13 -11.01
N ILE A 85 9.98 -3.57 -10.61
CA ILE A 85 10.23 -4.10 -9.26
C ILE A 85 10.72 -2.95 -8.38
N HIS A 86 9.95 -2.64 -7.34
CA HIS A 86 10.27 -1.59 -6.37
C HIS A 86 9.80 -1.98 -4.98
N TYR A 87 10.55 -1.53 -3.97
CA TYR A 87 10.29 -1.89 -2.58
C TYR A 87 9.79 -0.68 -1.78
N ILE A 88 8.80 -0.93 -0.92
CA ILE A 88 8.22 0.05 0.00
C ILE A 88 8.62 -0.32 1.43
N PRO A 89 9.70 0.28 1.98
CA PRO A 89 10.10 0.01 3.37
C PRO A 89 8.97 0.36 4.33
N HIS A 90 8.94 -0.28 5.49
CA HIS A 90 7.88 -0.07 6.45
C HIS A 90 8.41 0.22 7.85
N HIS A 91 7.60 0.87 8.69
CA HIS A 91 7.95 1.14 10.08
C HIS A 91 6.71 1.22 10.99
N PRO A 92 6.87 0.94 12.30
CA PRO A 92 5.78 1.08 13.25
C PRO A 92 5.51 2.56 13.59
N VAL A 93 4.24 2.92 13.65
CA VAL A 93 3.76 4.18 14.22
C VAL A 93 2.77 3.88 15.33
N LYS A 94 2.87 4.59 16.45
CA LYS A 94 1.94 4.43 17.58
C LYS A 94 0.52 4.85 17.16
N LYS A 95 -0.47 4.10 17.64
CA LYS A 95 -1.89 4.42 17.50
C LYS A 95 -2.50 4.53 18.89
N ASP A 96 -3.41 5.48 19.07
CA ASP A 96 -4.26 5.55 20.26
C ASP A 96 -5.32 4.44 20.20
N SER A 97 -4.91 3.22 20.53
CA SER A 97 -5.75 2.03 20.54
C SER A 97 -5.30 1.09 21.65
N ASN A 98 -6.24 0.66 22.47
CA ASN A 98 -5.98 -0.26 23.58
C ASN A 98 -5.70 -1.70 23.11
N THR A 99 -6.18 -2.08 21.92
CA THR A 99 -6.07 -3.46 21.40
C THR A 99 -4.99 -3.64 20.34
N THR A 100 -4.60 -2.56 19.65
CA THR A 100 -3.54 -2.58 18.64
C THR A 100 -2.78 -1.26 18.70
N PRO A 101 -1.80 -1.12 19.61
CA PRO A 101 -1.12 0.14 19.89
C PRO A 101 -0.19 0.61 18.77
N ILE A 102 -0.04 -0.17 17.69
CA ILE A 102 0.75 0.21 16.51
C ILE A 102 -0.01 0.01 15.21
N ARG A 103 0.39 0.79 14.20
CA ARG A 103 0.11 0.53 12.79
C ARG A 103 1.42 0.41 12.02
N ILE A 104 1.41 -0.41 10.98
CA ILE A 104 2.52 -0.49 10.02
C ILE A 104 2.29 0.57 8.94
N VAL A 105 3.27 1.45 8.73
CA VAL A 105 3.26 2.45 7.66
C VAL A 105 4.26 2.02 6.60
N TYR A 106 3.83 2.00 5.34
CA TYR A 106 4.66 1.69 4.19
C TYR A 106 5.06 2.99 3.48
N ASP A 107 6.35 3.17 3.27
CA ASP A 107 6.97 4.38 2.73
C ASP A 107 7.10 4.28 1.20
N CYS A 108 6.09 4.77 0.50
CA CYS A 108 6.10 4.87 -0.97
C CYS A 108 6.96 6.04 -1.50
N SER A 109 7.57 6.83 -0.60
CA SER A 109 8.48 7.93 -0.96
C SER A 109 9.95 7.51 -0.81
N CYS A 110 10.22 6.22 -0.62
CA CYS A 110 11.60 5.75 -0.45
C CYS A 110 12.32 5.69 -1.80
N HIS A 111 13.35 6.52 -1.94
CA HIS A 111 14.22 6.50 -3.10
C HIS A 111 15.37 5.48 -2.94
N GLY A 112 15.93 5.00 -4.06
CA GLY A 112 17.16 4.21 -4.04
C GLY A 112 18.40 5.06 -3.77
N ASN A 113 18.43 6.27 -4.33
CA ASN A 113 19.39 7.33 -4.06
C ASN A 113 18.69 8.70 -4.30
N PRO A 114 19.31 9.85 -3.99
CA PRO A 114 18.68 11.16 -4.16
C PRO A 114 18.27 11.54 -5.58
N ASP A 115 18.89 10.96 -6.61
CA ASP A 115 18.67 11.29 -8.02
C ASP A 115 17.66 10.37 -8.72
N LEU A 116 17.28 9.27 -8.06
CA LEU A 116 16.35 8.27 -8.59
C LEU A 116 14.92 8.51 -8.06
N PRO A 117 13.89 8.26 -8.87
CA PRO A 117 12.51 8.47 -8.45
C PRO A 117 12.07 7.44 -7.41
N SER A 118 11.16 7.86 -6.53
CA SER A 118 10.37 6.97 -5.68
C SER A 118 9.09 6.53 -6.38
N LEU A 119 8.40 5.52 -5.81
CA LEU A 119 7.07 5.14 -6.29
C LEU A 119 6.11 6.34 -6.32
N ASN A 120 6.09 7.17 -5.28
CA ASN A 120 5.24 8.35 -5.23
C ASN A 120 5.55 9.38 -6.34
N ASP A 121 6.80 9.50 -6.80
CA ASP A 121 7.16 10.41 -7.89
C ASP A 121 6.63 9.92 -9.24
N CYS A 122 6.53 8.61 -9.41
CA CYS A 122 6.01 8.00 -10.64
C CYS A 122 4.48 7.97 -10.69
N LEU A 123 3.79 8.15 -9.56
CA LEU A 123 2.33 8.06 -9.46
C LEU A 123 1.64 9.43 -9.46
N SER A 124 0.52 9.51 -10.17
CA SER A 124 -0.33 10.69 -10.19
C SER A 124 -0.97 10.88 -8.82
N SER A 125 -0.83 12.08 -8.25
CA SER A 125 -1.54 12.47 -7.04
C SER A 125 -2.96 12.91 -7.39
N ALA A 126 -3.91 12.60 -6.52
CA ALA A 126 -5.25 13.13 -6.69
C ALA A 126 -5.31 14.62 -6.29
N PRO A 127 -6.15 15.43 -6.95
CA PRO A 127 -6.44 16.78 -6.49
C PRO A 127 -7.02 16.79 -5.07
N PRO A 128 -6.84 17.87 -4.29
CA PRO A 128 -7.34 17.96 -2.92
C PRO A 128 -8.84 17.68 -2.81
N ILE A 129 -9.22 16.72 -1.96
CA ILE A 129 -10.63 16.34 -1.69
C ILE A 129 -11.41 17.45 -0.97
N LEU A 130 -10.70 18.34 -0.26
CA LEU A 130 -11.29 19.36 0.62
C LEU A 130 -12.33 20.24 -0.09
N ASN A 131 -12.08 20.61 -1.36
CA ASN A 131 -12.99 21.44 -2.15
C ASN A 131 -14.34 20.76 -2.45
N LYS A 132 -14.40 19.42 -2.42
CA LYS A 132 -15.64 18.67 -2.67
C LYS A 132 -16.42 18.38 -1.39
N LEU A 133 -15.78 18.31 -0.22
CA LEU A 133 -16.42 17.87 1.02
C LEU A 133 -17.56 18.82 1.44
N THR A 134 -17.35 20.14 1.36
CA THR A 134 -18.38 21.15 1.65
C THR A 134 -19.61 20.97 0.76
N SER A 135 -19.40 20.72 -0.54
CA SER A 135 -20.49 20.48 -1.49
C SER A 135 -21.25 19.18 -1.22
N ILE A 136 -20.53 18.13 -0.79
CA ILE A 136 -21.11 16.82 -0.44
C ILE A 136 -21.94 16.94 0.83
N LEU A 137 -21.41 17.58 1.88
CA LEU A 137 -22.13 17.81 3.13
C LEU A 137 -23.37 18.70 2.96
N THR A 138 -23.29 19.69 2.06
CA THR A 138 -24.43 20.56 1.74
C THR A 138 -25.54 19.77 1.05
N ARG A 139 -25.22 18.91 0.06
CA ARG A 139 -26.20 18.02 -0.59
C ARG A 139 -26.77 16.98 0.36
N PHE A 140 -25.93 16.41 1.24
CA PHE A 140 -26.36 15.45 2.25
C PHE A 140 -27.40 16.06 3.21
N ARG A 141 -27.22 17.33 3.59
CA ARG A 141 -28.18 18.09 4.42
C ARG A 141 -29.52 18.38 3.76
N LEU A 142 -29.63 18.32 2.42
CA LEU A 142 -30.90 18.49 1.71
C LEU A 142 -31.77 17.22 1.72
N GLY A 143 -31.19 16.06 2.05
CA GLY A 143 -31.92 14.80 2.19
C GLY A 143 -32.66 14.70 3.51
N LYS A 144 -33.89 14.17 3.50
CA LYS A 144 -34.67 13.88 4.73
C LYS A 144 -34.06 12.77 5.58
N TYR A 145 -33.33 11.85 4.96
CA TYR A 145 -32.65 10.73 5.59
C TYR A 145 -31.23 10.63 5.06
N GLY A 146 -30.26 10.44 5.97
CA GLY A 146 -28.85 10.28 5.64
C GLY A 146 -28.36 8.90 6.04
N ILE A 147 -27.70 8.20 5.10
CA ILE A 147 -27.03 6.93 5.37
C ILE A 147 -25.52 7.19 5.36
N THR A 148 -24.85 6.81 6.43
CA THR A 148 -23.39 6.84 6.54
C THR A 148 -22.90 5.41 6.69
N THR A 149 -21.89 5.02 5.91
CA THR A 149 -21.19 3.74 6.06
C THR A 149 -19.69 4.01 6.12
N ASP A 150 -18.97 3.18 6.85
CA ASP A 150 -17.51 3.27 6.95
C ASP A 150 -16.87 2.75 5.65
N ILE A 151 -16.26 3.67 4.90
CA ILE A 151 -15.60 3.41 3.62
C ILE A 151 -14.14 2.97 3.84
N GLU A 152 -13.62 3.01 5.07
CA GLU A 152 -12.27 2.57 5.42
C GLU A 152 -12.05 1.07 5.09
N LYS A 153 -13.10 0.29 4.85
CA LYS A 153 -12.99 -1.10 4.37
C LYS A 153 -13.18 -1.28 2.87
N ALA A 154 -13.56 -0.24 2.13
CA ALA A 154 -13.90 -0.35 0.71
C ALA A 154 -12.66 -0.47 -0.20
N PHE A 155 -11.54 0.19 0.12
CA PHE A 155 -10.31 0.07 -0.68
C PHE A 155 -9.66 -1.31 -0.54
N LEU A 156 -9.86 -1.99 0.60
CA LEU A 156 -9.46 -3.38 0.80
C LEU A 156 -10.23 -4.35 -0.13
N GLN A 157 -11.33 -3.89 -0.73
CA GLN A 157 -12.08 -4.63 -1.75
C GLN A 157 -11.56 -4.38 -3.18
N VAL A 158 -10.69 -3.38 -3.37
CA VAL A 158 -10.10 -3.06 -4.68
C VAL A 158 -8.75 -3.75 -4.81
N ARG A 159 -8.70 -4.74 -5.71
CA ARG A 159 -7.49 -5.47 -6.06
C ARG A 159 -6.55 -4.61 -6.89
N LEU A 160 -5.26 -4.84 -6.67
CA LEU A 160 -4.21 -4.30 -7.51
C LEU A 160 -3.96 -5.25 -8.69
N ASP A 161 -3.89 -4.66 -9.88
CA ASP A 161 -3.54 -5.36 -11.11
C ASP A 161 -2.21 -6.10 -10.94
N ASN A 162 -2.12 -7.32 -11.47
CA ASN A 162 -0.96 -8.20 -11.29
C ASN A 162 0.34 -7.54 -11.79
N ASP A 163 0.27 -6.76 -12.87
CA ASP A 163 1.43 -6.12 -13.48
C ASP A 163 2.05 -5.04 -12.58
N ASP A 164 1.26 -4.48 -11.65
CA ASP A 164 1.67 -3.37 -10.80
C ASP A 164 2.04 -3.81 -9.36
N ARG A 165 1.77 -5.06 -8.98
CA ARG A 165 2.03 -5.53 -7.60
C ARG A 165 3.49 -5.48 -7.23
N ASP A 166 4.38 -5.76 -8.18
CA ASP A 166 5.82 -5.77 -7.96
C ASP A 166 6.42 -4.39 -7.68
N ALA A 167 5.67 -3.31 -7.91
CA ALA A 167 6.05 -1.97 -7.48
C ALA A 167 5.81 -1.72 -5.97
N THR A 168 5.23 -2.70 -5.27
CA THR A 168 4.83 -2.61 -3.85
C THR A 168 5.48 -3.69 -2.98
N ARG A 169 6.64 -4.22 -3.40
CA ARG A 169 7.32 -5.27 -2.64
C ARG A 169 7.79 -4.77 -1.28
N PHE A 170 7.88 -5.63 -0.27
CA PHE A 170 8.52 -5.31 1.00
C PHE A 170 9.08 -6.57 1.65
N PHE A 171 10.02 -6.39 2.58
CA PHE A 171 10.69 -7.48 3.28
C PHE A 171 10.10 -7.71 4.66
N TRP A 172 9.97 -8.97 5.07
CA TRP A 172 9.71 -9.33 6.46
C TRP A 172 10.39 -10.65 6.84
N LEU A 173 10.44 -10.97 8.13
CA LEU A 173 11.02 -12.21 8.63
C LEU A 173 10.25 -13.44 8.11
N SER A 174 10.99 -14.49 7.78
CA SER A 174 10.44 -15.83 7.50
C SER A 174 9.91 -16.49 8.77
N ASP A 175 10.61 -16.26 9.90
CA ASP A 175 10.22 -16.68 11.24
C ASP A 175 10.38 -15.51 12.21
N SER A 176 9.28 -15.07 12.82
CA SER A 176 9.29 -13.96 13.78
C SER A 176 9.82 -14.35 15.17
N THR A 177 9.94 -15.65 15.45
CA THR A 177 10.55 -16.13 16.70
C THR A 177 12.08 -16.01 16.69
N ASP A 178 12.66 -15.91 15.49
CA ASP A 178 14.08 -15.68 15.26
C ASP A 178 14.28 -14.35 14.50
N PRO A 179 14.69 -13.26 15.19
CA PRO A 179 14.99 -11.98 14.56
C PRO A 179 16.15 -12.03 13.54
N THR A 180 16.89 -13.14 13.49
CA THR A 180 17.97 -13.37 12.52
C THR A 180 17.54 -14.22 11.33
N SER A 181 16.27 -14.65 11.30
CA SER A 181 15.74 -15.45 10.20
C SER A 181 15.80 -14.71 8.87
N GLU A 182 15.80 -15.48 7.79
CA GLU A 182 15.90 -14.92 6.44
C GLU A 182 14.73 -13.96 6.15
N LEU A 183 15.03 -12.90 5.42
CA LEU A 183 14.02 -11.97 4.94
C LEU A 183 13.35 -12.53 3.69
N ILE A 184 12.03 -12.70 3.78
CA ILE A 184 11.16 -13.04 2.65
C ILE A 184 10.49 -11.80 2.10
N MET A 185 10.09 -11.87 0.83
CA MET A 185 9.44 -10.78 0.11
C MET A 185 7.94 -10.98 0.06
N TYR A 186 7.21 -9.92 0.37
CA TYR A 186 5.77 -9.80 0.17
C TYR A 186 5.48 -8.73 -0.87
N ARG A 187 4.28 -8.75 -1.46
CA ARG A 187 3.72 -7.68 -2.30
C ARG A 187 2.24 -7.49 -2.03
N PHE A 188 1.71 -6.31 -2.33
CA PHE A 188 0.29 -6.02 -2.13
C PHE A 188 -0.58 -6.58 -3.27
N LYS A 189 -1.71 -7.16 -2.89
CA LYS A 189 -2.79 -7.58 -3.80
C LYS A 189 -3.93 -6.57 -3.86
N VAL A 190 -3.92 -5.56 -2.99
CA VAL A 190 -4.95 -4.52 -2.87
C VAL A 190 -4.31 -3.14 -2.92
N VAL A 191 -5.10 -2.13 -3.25
CA VAL A 191 -4.64 -0.75 -3.28
C VAL A 191 -4.24 -0.28 -1.87
N LEU A 192 -3.08 0.37 -1.77
CA LEU A 192 -2.51 0.92 -0.53
C LEU A 192 -3.22 2.20 -0.06
N PHE A 193 -3.50 2.29 1.25
CA PHE A 193 -4.16 3.43 1.90
C PHE A 193 -3.23 4.65 2.09
N TRP A 194 -1.91 4.46 2.08
CA TRP A 194 -0.92 5.46 2.55
C TRP A 194 -0.04 6.06 1.45
N SER A 195 -0.29 5.75 0.18
CA SER A 195 0.37 6.40 -0.94
C SER A 195 -0.46 7.58 -1.44
N ASN A 196 0.16 8.53 -2.15
CA ASN A 196 -0.54 9.68 -2.78
C ASN A 196 -1.68 9.27 -3.74
N VAL A 197 -1.74 7.97 -4.01
CA VAL A 197 -2.69 7.23 -4.83
C VAL A 197 -4.07 7.12 -4.18
N PHE A 198 -4.16 7.13 -2.84
CA PHE A 198 -5.41 6.88 -2.11
C PHE A 198 -6.56 7.78 -2.59
N ALA A 199 -6.31 9.07 -2.80
CA ALA A 199 -7.35 10.00 -3.23
C ALA A 199 -7.76 9.85 -4.71
N VAL A 200 -6.98 9.13 -5.53
CA VAL A 200 -7.26 8.94 -6.97
C VAL A 200 -8.44 7.99 -7.15
N TYR A 201 -8.54 6.96 -6.31
CA TYR A 201 -9.58 5.91 -6.39
C TYR A 201 -10.95 6.31 -5.83
N PHE A 202 -11.09 7.43 -5.11
CA PHE A 202 -12.37 7.81 -4.48
C PHE A 202 -13.13 8.92 -5.20
N LYS A 203 -12.52 9.61 -6.17
CA LYS A 203 -13.26 10.52 -7.06
C LYS A 203 -14.07 9.75 -8.13
N THR A 204 -14.01 8.42 -8.13
CA THR A 204 -14.42 7.54 -9.25
C THR A 204 -15.69 6.71 -9.01
N GLN A 205 -16.37 6.88 -7.87
CA GLN A 205 -17.58 6.10 -7.51
C GLN A 205 -18.82 6.97 -7.23
N HIS A 206 -18.74 8.29 -7.49
CA HIS A 206 -19.85 9.22 -7.31
C HIS A 206 -19.97 10.17 -8.50
N TYR A 207 -20.40 9.61 -9.62
CA TYR A 207 -21.25 10.26 -10.63
C TYR A 207 -22.24 9.22 -11.14
#